data_AF-A0A8X6TRG6-F1
#
_entry.id   AF-A0A8X6TRG6-F1
#
_cell.length_a   1.000
_cell.length_b   1.000
_cell.length_c   1.000
_cell.angle_alpha   90.00
_cell.angle_beta   90.00
_cell.angle_gamma   90.00
#
_symmetry.space_group_name_H-M   'P 1'
#
loop_
_entity.id
_entity.type
_entity.pdbx_description
1 polymer ?
#
loop_
_entity_poly.entity_id
_entity_poly.type
_entity_poly.pdbx_seq_one_letter_code
_entity_poly.pdbx_strand_id
1 'polypeptide(L)'
;MTKHSLVAFADGLRREMLKWGVTVTSIEPSMYKTRIARSDVLTGALDNSWERTPDAIKEAYGFPYYEDFKGRMQKLATHARPYLDEVVDSMEQAVTEVRPKLVYRCSGPADKVRQWIMSILPTQLLDMVICYVIQPSHRQLSGGGRSTKSSTSSSSS
;
A
#
# COMPACT_ATOMS: atom_id res chain seq x y z
N MET A 1 -7.32 1.83 -1.32
CA MET A 1 -8.47 2.77 -1.29
C MET A 1 -9.02 2.95 0.12
N THR A 2 -9.36 1.88 0.85
CA THR A 2 -10.03 1.95 2.18
C THR A 2 -9.39 2.90 3.20
N LYS A 3 -8.06 2.93 3.30
CA LYS A 3 -7.36 3.81 4.26
C LYS A 3 -7.64 5.30 4.01
N HIS A 4 -7.67 5.72 2.75
CA HIS A 4 -7.92 7.12 2.40
C HIS A 4 -9.41 7.48 2.58
N SER A 5 -10.31 6.53 2.29
CA SER A 5 -11.75 6.70 2.54
C SER A 5 -12.04 6.93 4.02
N LEU A 6 -11.31 6.26 4.93
CA LEU A 6 -11.46 6.47 6.38
C LEU A 6 -11.09 7.89 6.79
N VAL A 7 -10.04 8.47 6.21
CA VAL A 7 -9.64 9.87 6.47
C VAL A 7 -10.73 10.83 6.01
N ALA A 8 -11.23 10.66 4.79
CA ALA A 8 -12.32 11.48 4.26
C ALA A 8 -13.60 11.36 5.12
N PHE A 9 -13.90 10.15 5.59
CA PHE A 9 -15.03 9.91 6.49
C PHE A 9 -14.84 10.61 7.85
N ALA A 10 -13.66 10.48 8.46
CA ALA A 10 -13.33 11.16 9.72
C ALA A 10 -13.40 12.70 9.58
N ASP A 11 -12.96 13.24 8.44
CA ASP A 11 -13.06 14.67 8.13
C ASP A 11 -14.51 15.15 7.99
N GLY A 12 -15.39 14.32 7.44
CA GLY A 12 -16.83 14.56 7.40
C GLY A 12 -17.42 14.59 8.81
N LEU A 13 -17.19 13.52 9.58
CA LEU A 13 -17.65 13.40 10.97
C LEU A 13 -17.19 14.59 11.83
N ARG A 14 -15.94 15.02 11.68
CA ARG A 14 -15.42 16.16 12.45
C ARG A 14 -16.25 17.44 12.23
N ARG A 15 -16.67 17.70 10.99
CA ARG A 15 -17.47 18.90 10.66
C ARG A 15 -18.89 18.79 11.20
N GLU A 16 -19.47 17.60 11.11
CA GLU A 16 -20.81 17.34 11.64
C GLU A 16 -20.81 17.46 13.17
N MET A 17 -19.89 16.76 13.84
CA MET A 17 -19.78 16.65 15.29
C MET A 17 -19.46 17.97 16.00
N LEU A 18 -18.89 18.94 15.28
CA LEU A 18 -18.48 20.24 15.83
C LEU A 18 -19.62 20.98 16.55
N LYS A 19 -20.86 20.93 16.05
CA LYS A 19 -22.00 21.62 16.67
C LYS A 19 -22.43 21.00 18.00
N TRP A 20 -22.05 19.75 18.27
CA TRP A 20 -22.32 19.04 19.52
C TRP A 20 -21.14 19.13 20.50
N GLY A 21 -20.09 19.88 20.18
CA GLY A 21 -18.89 19.99 21.01
C GLY A 21 -18.07 18.70 21.07
N VAL A 22 -18.32 17.75 20.18
CA VAL A 22 -17.59 16.48 20.12
C VAL A 22 -16.38 16.63 19.21
N THR A 23 -15.19 16.33 19.74
CA THR A 23 -13.94 16.38 18.98
C THR A 23 -13.65 15.04 18.32
N VAL A 24 -13.34 15.07 17.02
CA VAL A 24 -12.97 13.89 16.23
C VAL A 24 -11.49 14.00 15.86
N THR A 25 -10.73 12.96 16.14
CA THR A 25 -9.30 12.84 15.80
C THR A 25 -9.01 11.51 15.11
N SER A 26 -8.02 11.49 14.23
CA SER A 26 -7.53 10.29 13.55
C SER A 26 -6.16 9.89 14.09
N ILE A 27 -5.97 8.61 14.36
CA ILE A 27 -4.69 8.03 14.75
C ILE A 27 -4.16 7.25 13.56
N GLU A 28 -3.05 7.72 13.00
CA GLU A 28 -2.44 7.21 11.78
C GLU A 28 -1.11 6.52 12.11
N PRO A 29 -1.15 5.20 12.41
CA PRO A 29 0.07 4.44 12.61
C PRO A 29 0.78 4.18 11.28
N SER A 30 2.10 4.30 11.31
CA SER A 30 3.00 3.79 10.28
C SER A 30 3.05 2.25 10.31
N MET A 31 4.06 1.65 9.65
CA MET A 31 4.29 0.22 9.70
C MET A 31 4.90 -0.21 11.05
N TYR A 32 4.12 -0.91 11.86
CA TYR A 32 4.56 -1.50 13.13
C TYR A 32 4.54 -3.03 13.07
N LYS A 33 5.38 -3.68 13.88
CA LYS A 33 5.48 -5.14 14.02
C LYS A 33 4.25 -5.71 14.70
N THR A 34 3.17 -5.79 13.95
CA THR A 34 1.93 -6.48 14.31
C THR A 34 1.80 -7.78 13.53
N ARG A 35 0.77 -8.60 13.83
CA ARG A 35 0.51 -9.84 13.08
C ARG A 35 0.38 -9.60 11.57
N ILE A 36 -0.14 -8.45 11.16
CA ILE A 36 -0.34 -8.08 9.75
C ILE A 36 1.00 -7.85 9.03
N ALA A 37 2.00 -7.35 9.75
CA ALA A 37 3.33 -7.08 9.20
C ALA A 37 4.28 -8.28 9.31
N ARG A 38 3.82 -9.44 9.79
CA ARG A 38 4.65 -10.65 9.78
C ARG A 38 4.81 -11.16 8.36
N SER A 39 6.02 -11.61 8.03
CA SER A 39 6.36 -12.07 6.68
C SER A 39 5.48 -13.24 6.23
N ASP A 40 5.25 -14.22 7.10
CA ASP A 40 4.42 -15.40 6.85
C ASP A 40 2.97 -15.04 6.48
N VAL A 41 2.36 -14.15 7.27
CA VAL A 41 0.99 -13.68 7.04
C VAL A 41 0.90 -12.88 5.74
N LEU A 42 1.86 -11.99 5.51
CA LEU A 42 1.91 -11.16 4.32
C LEU A 42 2.11 -12.00 3.06
N THR A 43 3.04 -12.96 3.08
CA THR A 43 3.31 -13.83 1.93
C THR A 43 2.16 -14.77 1.66
N GLY A 44 1.56 -15.35 2.69
CA GLY A 44 0.40 -16.22 2.52
C GLY A 44 -0.81 -15.48 1.94
N ALA A 45 -1.01 -14.22 2.34
CA ALA A 45 -2.05 -13.37 1.74
C ALA A 45 -1.77 -13.05 0.26
N LEU A 46 -0.50 -12.79 -0.09
CA LEU A 46 -0.07 -12.58 -1.48
C LEU A 46 -0.23 -13.84 -2.33
N ASP A 47 0.17 -15.01 -1.81
CA ASP A 47 0.07 -16.30 -2.51
C ASP A 47 -1.40 -16.64 -2.79
N ASN A 48 -2.27 -16.52 -1.78
CA ASN A 48 -3.70 -16.74 -1.94
C ASN A 48 -4.33 -15.74 -2.93
N SER A 49 -3.90 -14.48 -2.92
CA SER A 49 -4.35 -13.49 -3.91
C SER A 49 -3.89 -13.84 -5.32
N TRP A 50 -2.65 -14.34 -5.48
CA TRP A 50 -2.11 -14.76 -6.77
C TRP A 50 -2.88 -15.96 -7.31
N GLU A 51 -3.11 -16.99 -6.50
CA GLU A 51 -3.85 -18.19 -6.90
C GLU A 51 -5.26 -17.87 -7.42
N ARG A 52 -5.97 -16.97 -6.72
CA ARG A 52 -7.33 -16.51 -7.09
C ARG A 52 -7.38 -15.57 -8.30
N THR A 53 -6.24 -15.07 -8.75
CA THR A 53 -6.19 -14.15 -9.90
C THR A 53 -6.43 -14.93 -11.20
N PRO A 54 -7.27 -14.43 -12.13
CA PRO A 54 -7.48 -15.05 -13.44
C PRO A 54 -6.18 -15.23 -14.23
N ASP A 55 -6.07 -16.31 -15.00
CA ASP A 55 -4.83 -16.67 -15.71
C ASP A 55 -4.39 -15.60 -16.72
N ALA A 56 -5.33 -14.94 -17.39
CA ALA A 56 -5.04 -13.82 -18.29
C ALA A 56 -4.28 -12.67 -17.60
N ILE A 57 -4.55 -12.43 -16.31
CA ILE A 57 -3.86 -11.41 -15.52
C ILE A 57 -2.51 -11.93 -15.03
N LYS A 58 -2.44 -13.21 -14.63
CA LYS A 58 -1.17 -13.86 -14.26
C LYS A 58 -0.17 -13.84 -15.41
N GLU A 59 -0.62 -14.06 -16.64
CA GLU A 59 0.19 -13.98 -17.85
C GLU A 59 0.65 -12.55 -18.14
N ALA A 60 -0.23 -11.55 -17.97
CA ALA A 60 0.09 -10.16 -18.22
C ALA A 60 1.17 -9.59 -17.27
N TYR A 61 1.12 -9.96 -15.98
CA TYR A 61 2.17 -9.57 -15.03
C TYR A 61 3.38 -10.49 -15.10
N GLY A 62 3.15 -11.79 -15.29
CA GLY A 62 4.17 -12.84 -15.26
C GLY A 62 4.56 -13.26 -13.84
N PHE A 63 4.93 -14.53 -13.70
CA PHE A 63 5.44 -15.08 -12.44
C PHE A 63 6.70 -14.37 -11.90
N PRO A 64 7.69 -13.96 -12.72
CA PRO A 64 8.86 -13.24 -12.23
C PRO A 64 8.52 -11.90 -11.55
N TYR A 65 7.53 -11.17 -12.07
CA TYR A 65 7.05 -9.94 -11.44
C TYR A 65 6.45 -10.21 -10.06
N TYR A 66 5.68 -11.29 -9.95
CA TYR A 66 5.07 -11.70 -8.68
C TYR A 66 6.13 -12.03 -7.61
N GLU A 67 7.15 -12.84 -7.95
CA GLU A 67 8.22 -13.19 -7.01
C GLU A 67 9.02 -11.96 -6.56
N ASP A 68 9.38 -11.07 -7.48
CA ASP A 68 10.07 -9.82 -7.14
C ASP A 68 9.24 -8.92 -6.23
N PHE A 69 7.94 -8.78 -6.53
CA PHE A 69 7.02 -8.02 -5.71
C PHE A 69 6.90 -8.61 -4.31
N LYS A 70 6.76 -9.94 -4.21
CA LYS A 70 6.73 -10.67 -2.93
C LYS A 70 8.00 -10.43 -2.12
N GLY A 71 9.17 -10.51 -2.74
CA GLY A 71 10.46 -10.23 -2.09
C GLY A 71 10.59 -8.78 -1.59
N ARG A 72 10.11 -7.80 -2.37
CA ARG A 72 10.08 -6.38 -1.95
C ARG A 72 9.14 -6.15 -0.77
N MET A 73 7.96 -6.76 -0.79
CA MET A 73 6.99 -6.67 0.30
C MET A 73 7.53 -7.29 1.60
N GLN A 74 8.25 -8.41 1.52
CA GLN A 74 8.94 -9.00 2.68
C GLN A 74 10.01 -8.05 3.24
N LYS A 75 10.85 -7.45 2.39
CA LYS A 75 11.84 -6.45 2.82
C LYS A 75 11.17 -5.27 3.50
N LEU A 76 10.07 -4.75 2.95
CA LEU A 76 9.33 -3.65 3.56
C LEU A 76 8.76 -4.03 4.94
N ALA A 77 8.28 -5.26 5.09
CA ALA A 77 7.80 -5.78 6.37
C ALA A 77 8.92 -5.87 7.43
N THR A 78 10.17 -6.16 7.05
CA THR A 78 11.30 -6.15 8.00
C THR A 78 11.62 -4.75 8.55
N HIS A 79 11.27 -3.69 7.83
CA HIS A 79 11.40 -2.31 8.29
C HIS A 79 10.27 -1.86 9.23
N ALA A 80 9.33 -2.75 9.57
CA ALA A 80 8.30 -2.45 10.56
C ALA A 80 8.92 -2.14 11.93
N ARG A 81 8.41 -1.09 12.59
CA ARG A 81 8.93 -0.66 13.89
C ARG A 81 8.45 -1.57 15.03
N PRO A 82 9.32 -1.91 16.00
CA PRO A 82 8.95 -2.77 17.13
C PRO A 82 8.21 -2.03 18.27
N TYR A 83 8.28 -0.70 18.32
CA TYR A 83 7.79 0.13 19.42
C TYR A 83 6.27 0.39 19.31
N LEU A 84 5.46 -0.60 19.69
CA LEU A 84 3.99 -0.52 19.64
C LEU A 84 3.39 0.47 20.66
N ASP A 85 4.13 0.74 21.72
CA ASP A 85 3.87 1.74 22.76
C ASP A 85 3.61 3.13 22.16
N GLU A 86 4.32 3.53 21.10
CA GLU A 86 4.12 4.83 20.43
C GLU A 86 2.67 5.04 19.95
N VAL A 87 1.97 3.97 19.58
CA VAL A 87 0.56 4.02 19.15
C VAL A 87 -0.36 4.16 20.36
N VAL A 88 -0.06 3.44 21.43
CA VAL A 88 -0.83 3.48 22.68
C VAL A 88 -0.70 4.85 23.34
N ASP A 89 0.51 5.40 23.41
CA ASP A 89 0.76 6.75 23.93
C ASP A 89 0.01 7.80 23.12
N SER A 90 -0.06 7.64 21.80
CA SER A 90 -0.83 8.54 20.94
C SER A 90 -2.34 8.43 21.20
N MET A 91 -2.85 7.24 21.49
CA MET A 91 -4.25 7.02 21.90
C MET A 91 -4.52 7.66 23.27
N GLU A 92 -3.61 7.50 24.23
CA GLU A 92 -3.71 8.12 25.54
C GLU A 92 -3.71 9.65 25.44
N GLN A 93 -2.78 10.23 24.68
CA GLN A 93 -2.72 11.67 24.42
C GLN A 93 -4.00 12.20 23.77
N ALA A 94 -4.55 11.45 22.79
CA ALA A 94 -5.78 11.84 22.10
C ALA A 94 -7.00 11.95 23.05
N VAL A 95 -7.02 11.17 24.13
CA VAL A 95 -8.13 11.16 25.11
C VAL A 95 -7.86 12.10 26.29
N THR A 96 -6.59 12.33 26.65
CA THR A 96 -6.19 13.13 27.82
C THR A 96 -5.96 14.61 27.51
N GLU A 97 -5.61 14.97 26.27
CA GLU A 97 -5.36 16.37 25.90
C GLU A 97 -6.67 17.18 25.92
N VAL A 98 -6.63 18.36 26.56
CA VAL A 98 -7.75 19.32 26.57
C VAL A 98 -8.12 19.79 25.16
N ARG A 99 -7.14 19.84 24.24
CA ARG A 99 -7.31 20.19 22.83
C ARG A 99 -6.56 19.18 21.96
N PRO A 100 -7.17 18.02 21.67
CA PRO A 100 -6.49 16.98 20.92
C PRO A 100 -6.22 17.43 19.48
N LYS A 101 -5.13 16.92 18.91
CA LYS A 101 -4.74 17.18 17.52
C LYS A 101 -5.74 16.51 16.58
N LEU A 102 -5.89 17.05 15.37
CA LEU A 102 -6.75 16.46 14.34
C LEU A 102 -6.23 15.10 13.85
N VAL A 103 -4.91 14.96 13.76
CA VAL A 103 -4.24 13.75 13.29
C VAL A 103 -3.01 13.47 14.16
N TYR A 104 -2.98 12.31 14.79
CA TYR A 104 -1.80 11.78 15.48
C TYR A 104 -1.08 10.80 14.56
N ARG A 105 0.06 11.21 14.02
CA ARG A 105 0.92 10.34 13.20
C ARG A 105 1.88 9.55 14.08
N CYS A 106 1.56 8.30 14.35
CA CYS A 106 2.43 7.41 15.12
C CYS A 106 3.56 6.93 14.21
N SER A 107 4.74 7.49 14.42
CA SER A 107 5.93 7.24 13.62
C SER A 107 7.19 7.67 14.38
N GLY A 108 8.29 6.97 14.11
CA GLY A 108 9.59 7.33 14.65
C GLY A 108 10.09 8.67 14.14
N PRO A 109 11.11 9.28 14.78
CA PRO A 109 11.68 10.56 14.33
C PRO A 109 12.11 10.54 12.86
N ALA A 110 12.79 9.48 12.43
CA ALA A 110 13.21 9.31 11.03
C ALA A 110 12.03 9.16 10.06
N ASP A 111 10.98 8.43 10.46
CA ASP A 111 9.78 8.27 9.64
C ASP A 111 8.98 9.56 9.52
N LYS A 112 8.93 10.38 10.59
CA LYS A 112 8.33 11.72 10.55
C LYS A 112 9.05 12.62 9.57
N VAL A 113 10.39 12.62 9.57
CA VAL A 113 11.20 13.36 8.60
C VAL A 113 10.92 12.87 7.17
N ARG A 114 10.88 11.55 6.95
CA ARG A 114 10.55 10.98 5.65
C ARG A 114 9.16 11.39 5.16
N GLN A 115 8.14 11.30 6.02
CA GLN A 115 6.77 11.72 5.70
C GLN A 115 6.70 13.22 5.39
N TRP A 116 7.45 14.03 6.15
CA TRP A 116 7.54 15.47 5.91
C TRP A 116 8.18 15.78 4.56
N ILE A 117 9.30 15.13 4.22
CA ILE A 117 9.94 15.23 2.89
C ILE A 117 8.96 14.84 1.79
N MET A 118 8.26 13.71 1.94
CA MET A 118 7.26 13.26 0.98
C MET A 118 6.09 14.23 0.81
N SER A 119 5.73 14.98 1.85
CA SER A 119 4.65 15.97 1.78
C SER A 119 5.04 17.25 1.04
N ILE A 120 6.34 17.54 0.92
CA ILE A 120 6.87 18.71 0.21
C ILE A 120 7.17 18.36 -1.26
N LEU A 121 7.46 17.09 -1.54
CA LEU A 121 7.86 16.64 -2.87
C LEU A 121 6.69 16.76 -3.87
N PRO A 122 6.91 17.26 -5.10
CA PRO A 122 5.90 17.27 -6.16
C PRO A 122 5.33 15.89 -6.41
N THR A 123 4.02 15.80 -6.66
CA THR A 123 3.29 14.53 -6.83
C THR A 123 3.92 13.63 -7.90
N GLN A 124 4.36 14.21 -9.02
CA GLN A 124 5.02 13.46 -10.11
C GLN A 124 6.30 12.74 -9.66
N LEU A 125 7.12 13.41 -8.84
CA LEU A 125 8.36 12.83 -8.33
C LEU A 125 8.07 11.77 -7.27
N LEU A 126 7.08 12.02 -6.41
CA LEU A 126 6.64 11.06 -5.41
C LEU A 126 6.13 9.77 -6.08
N ASP A 127 5.32 9.89 -7.12
CA ASP A 127 4.79 8.74 -7.86
C ASP A 127 5.92 7.93 -8.51
N MET A 128 6.91 8.60 -9.12
CA MET A 128 8.08 7.94 -9.70
C MET A 128 8.89 7.18 -8.65
N VAL A 129 9.14 7.78 -7.50
CA VAL A 129 9.87 7.13 -6.39
C VAL A 129 9.07 5.94 -5.86
N ILE A 130 7.77 6.08 -5.65
CA ILE A 130 6.90 5.00 -5.16
C ILE A 130 6.86 3.84 -6.15
N CYS A 131 6.66 4.12 -7.44
CA CYS A 131 6.68 3.12 -8.50
C CYS A 131 8.03 2.39 -8.51
N TYR A 132 9.15 3.10 -8.44
CA TYR A 132 10.47 2.48 -8.45
C TYR A 132 10.74 1.57 -7.22
N VAL A 133 10.29 2.00 -6.04
CA VAL A 133 10.51 1.25 -4.80
C VAL A 133 9.61 0.01 -4.73
N ILE A 134 8.33 0.16 -5.06
CA ILE A 134 7.31 -0.86 -4.84
C ILE A 134 7.14 -1.76 -6.07
N GLN A 135 7.10 -1.21 -7.27
CA GLN A 135 6.81 -1.97 -8.49
C GLN A 135 8.10 -2.54 -9.08
N PRO A 136 8.16 -3.87 -9.32
CA PRO A 136 9.19 -4.47 -10.15
C PRO A 136 9.16 -3.88 -11.57
N SER A 137 10.34 -3.70 -12.17
CA SER A 137 10.46 -3.14 -13.53
C SER A 137 10.01 -4.10 -14.65
N HIS A 138 9.65 -5.34 -14.30
CA HIS A 138 9.24 -6.36 -15.27
C HIS A 138 7.85 -6.07 -15.83
N ARG A 139 7.80 -5.34 -16.94
CA ARG A 139 6.62 -5.26 -17.79
C ARG A 139 6.77 -6.30 -18.90
N GLN A 140 6.11 -7.45 -18.75
CA GLN A 140 5.84 -8.33 -19.89
C GLN A 140 4.76 -7.65 -20.73
N LEU A 141 5.16 -6.84 -21.71
CA LEU A 141 4.22 -6.40 -22.73
C LEU A 141 3.77 -7.67 -23.45
N SER A 142 2.53 -8.10 -23.21
CA SER A 142 1.87 -9.11 -24.05
C SER A 142 2.05 -8.68 -25.50
N GLY A 143 2.94 -9.37 -26.20
CA GLY A 143 3.15 -9.20 -27.62
C GLY A 143 1.85 -9.57 -28.32
N GLY A 144 1.11 -8.57 -28.77
CA GLY A 144 0.04 -8.71 -29.74
C GLY A 144 0.60 -9.19 -31.08
N GLY A 145 1.04 -10.44 -31.15
CA GLY A 145 1.43 -11.14 -32.36
C GLY A 145 0.26 -11.95 -32.88
N ARG A 146 -0.71 -11.28 -33.50
CA ARG A 146 -1.69 -11.93 -34.37
C ARG A 146 -0.96 -12.39 -35.64
N SER A 147 -0.27 -13.53 -35.57
CA SER A 147 0.30 -14.16 -36.77
C SER A 147 -0.71 -15.13 -37.37
N THR A 148 -1.12 -14.75 -38.56
CA THR A 148 -2.05 -15.35 -39.51
C THR A 148 -1.95 -16.87 -39.64
N LYS A 149 -3.10 -17.56 -39.54
CA LYS A 149 -3.28 -18.85 -40.19
C LYS A 149 -3.18 -18.62 -41.70
N SER A 150 -2.03 -18.91 -42.30
CA SER A 150 -1.91 -19.05 -43.75
C SER A 150 -2.48 -20.42 -44.14
N SER A 151 -3.69 -20.39 -44.68
CA SER A 151 -4.21 -21.45 -45.53
C SER A 151 -3.32 -21.57 -46.77
N THR A 152 -2.51 -22.62 -46.85
CA THR A 152 -1.90 -23.07 -48.11
C THR A 152 -2.63 -24.33 -48.56
N SER A 153 -3.51 -24.13 -49.53
CA SER A 153 -3.90 -25.14 -50.49
C SER A 153 -2.67 -25.57 -51.30
N SER A 154 -2.37 -26.87 -51.35
CA SER A 154 -1.64 -27.47 -52.46
C SER A 154 -2.08 -28.92 -52.63
N SER A 155 -2.90 -29.09 -53.67
CA SER A 155 -3.17 -30.31 -54.41
C SER A 155 -1.90 -30.96 -55.01
N SER A 156 -2.08 -32.17 -55.55
CA SER A 156 -1.16 -33.06 -56.31
C SER A 156 -0.27 -33.94 -55.44
N SER A 157 -0.31 -35.28 -55.52
CA SER A 157 -0.54 -36.15 -56.68
C SER A 157 -1.30 -37.43 -56.32
#